data_AF-A0A2V8UK15-F1
#
_entry.id   AF-A0A2V8UK15-F1
#
_cell.length_a   1.000
_cell.length_b   1.000
_cell.length_c   1.000
_cell.angle_alpha   90.00
_cell.angle_beta   90.00
_cell.angle_gamma   90.00
#
_symmetry.space_group_name_H-M   'P 1'
#
loop_
_entity.id
_entity.type
_entity.pdbx_description
1 polymer ?
#
loop_
_entity_poly.entity_id
_entity_poly.type
_entity_poly.pdbx_seq_one_letter_code
_entity_poly.pdbx_strand_id
1 'polypeptide(L)'
;MGAGDESLHIGRKRATQIFRYLEALNQHRNPARRQLDDQLWHLWFRDLPEHPSIRRAEFADSPSDPDGAAEDAPRVLDDDFVLKVRRPKLAPCPSPPELLAQWLERGWEEPAAEVRIRESGHELDAQGQTVAAFFQDDPKRQQAIERWRVQREAWARDEKPARAAMELFEKLYEIRGQIEREGEKLELVLGDGILNWQRAEGSVFHPILLQRLQLEFDPTLPEFSIVEADSPVELYSALFQSMPDVAGRTVAKARQELERGRCHPMAREDTSAFLRSLSVQLSAQGEFQDEGPARSGGSYPVISRSPVIFLRQRNLGYAVAIQSVIENLSTAPQIPSSLLRVVGIESQITTVAEDSGSTSWIDDCQPLDVLFSKPANPEQVKIAQRLERHGSALVQGPPGTGKTHTIANLIGHLLAQGKSVLVTSHTTKALRVLRDKVVPRLRPLCVSLLDSDIDSRKQLESSVDAMVSRLSLEDAQQLEQQAADLQSKRNELVSRHRELAGALLNARADEYRDIILAGMAYTPSDAARVVAAGRGVHDFIPGPVKRG
;
A
#
# COMPACT_ATOMS: atom_id res chain seq x y z
N MET A 1 -34.93 12.43 -30.80
CA MET A 1 -33.90 11.86 -29.92
C MET A 1 -32.92 11.11 -30.81
N GLY A 2 -31.68 11.58 -30.92
CA GLY A 2 -30.71 11.07 -31.87
C GLY A 2 -30.03 9.78 -31.38
N ALA A 3 -29.49 8.97 -32.30
CA ALA A 3 -28.83 7.69 -32.02
C ALA A 3 -27.70 7.73 -30.96
N GLY A 4 -27.13 8.92 -30.70
CA GLY A 4 -26.14 9.12 -29.63
C GLY A 4 -26.73 9.02 -28.22
N ASP A 5 -28.00 9.41 -28.02
CA ASP A 5 -28.66 9.43 -26.72
C ASP A 5 -29.07 8.01 -26.27
N GLU A 6 -29.48 7.18 -27.22
CA GLU A 6 -29.80 5.77 -27.01
C GLU A 6 -28.55 4.94 -26.67
N SER A 7 -27.45 5.18 -27.40
CA SER A 7 -26.15 4.55 -27.13
C SER A 7 -25.62 4.90 -25.74
N LEU A 8 -25.81 6.15 -25.31
CA LEU A 8 -25.38 6.61 -23.98
C LEU A 8 -26.24 6.00 -22.86
N HIS A 9 -27.56 5.87 -23.07
CA HIS A 9 -28.46 5.19 -22.12
C HIS A 9 -28.11 3.71 -21.95
N ILE A 10 -27.88 2.99 -23.06
CA ILE A 10 -27.47 1.58 -23.04
C ILE A 10 -26.09 1.44 -22.37
N GLY A 11 -25.15 2.34 -22.68
CA GLY A 11 -23.84 2.38 -22.06
C GLY A 11 -23.89 2.56 -20.56
N ARG A 12 -24.71 3.50 -20.08
CA ARG A 12 -24.95 3.71 -18.65
C ARG A 12 -25.47 2.45 -17.98
N LYS A 13 -26.53 1.85 -18.54
CA LYS A 13 -27.15 0.64 -17.98
C LYS A 13 -26.16 -0.52 -17.87
N ARG A 14 -25.39 -0.79 -18.93
CA ARG A 14 -24.38 -1.87 -18.94
C ARG A 14 -23.24 -1.58 -17.97
N ALA A 15 -22.75 -0.34 -17.93
CA ALA A 15 -21.68 0.05 -17.01
C ALA A 15 -22.11 -0.13 -15.55
N THR A 16 -23.31 0.34 -15.20
CA THR A 16 -23.89 0.14 -13.87
C THR A 16 -24.02 -1.34 -13.51
N GLN A 17 -24.41 -2.21 -14.46
CA GLN A 17 -24.47 -3.66 -14.23
C GLN A 17 -23.09 -4.26 -13.94
N ILE A 18 -22.04 -3.85 -14.66
CA ILE A 18 -20.67 -4.30 -14.41
C ILE A 18 -20.22 -3.88 -13.01
N PHE A 19 -20.43 -2.63 -12.61
CA PHE A 19 -20.02 -2.17 -11.28
C PHE A 19 -20.81 -2.85 -10.15
N ARG A 20 -22.12 -3.13 -10.33
CA ARG A 20 -22.89 -3.95 -9.38
C ARG A 20 -22.36 -5.37 -9.27
N TYR A 21 -21.95 -5.96 -10.40
CA TYR A 21 -21.29 -7.28 -10.38
C TYR A 21 -19.96 -7.21 -9.62
N LEU A 22 -19.14 -6.18 -9.84
CA LEU A 22 -17.87 -5.99 -9.14
C LEU A 22 -18.07 -5.77 -7.64
N GLU A 23 -19.12 -5.04 -7.25
CA GLU A 23 -19.53 -4.86 -5.85
C GLU A 23 -19.84 -6.21 -5.19
N ALA A 24 -20.73 -7.00 -5.79
CA ALA A 24 -21.10 -8.33 -5.29
C ALA A 24 -19.90 -9.29 -5.26
N LEU A 25 -19.04 -9.25 -6.29
CA LEU A 25 -17.81 -10.04 -6.34
C LEU A 25 -16.84 -9.64 -5.22
N ASN A 26 -16.70 -8.35 -4.92
CA ASN A 26 -15.86 -7.88 -3.83
C ASN A 26 -16.40 -8.33 -2.47
N GLN A 27 -17.71 -8.23 -2.24
CA GLN A 27 -18.37 -8.73 -1.02
C GLN A 27 -18.15 -10.24 -0.83
N HIS A 28 -18.20 -11.02 -1.91
CA HIS A 28 -17.95 -12.45 -1.85
C HIS A 28 -16.48 -12.80 -1.61
N ARG A 29 -15.53 -12.08 -2.24
CA ARG A 29 -14.09 -12.35 -2.09
C ARG A 29 -13.54 -11.86 -0.77
N ASN A 30 -14.09 -10.76 -0.25
CA ASN A 30 -13.63 -10.09 0.96
C ASN A 30 -14.81 -9.90 1.92
N PRO A 31 -15.33 -11.00 2.53
CA PRO A 31 -16.42 -10.89 3.48
C PRO A 31 -15.98 -10.10 4.72
N ALA A 32 -16.86 -9.23 5.21
CA ALA A 32 -16.61 -8.48 6.44
C ALA A 32 -16.48 -9.46 7.63
N ARG A 33 -15.35 -9.39 8.33
CA ARG A 33 -15.15 -10.17 9.57
C ARG A 33 -16.09 -9.65 10.66
N ARG A 34 -16.92 -10.54 11.18
CA ARG A 34 -17.96 -10.24 12.18
C ARG A 34 -17.51 -10.53 13.61
N GLN A 35 -16.52 -11.40 13.77
CA GLN A 35 -15.92 -11.76 15.04
C GLN A 35 -14.50 -11.20 15.09
N LEU A 36 -14.13 -10.62 16.22
CA LEU A 36 -12.75 -10.18 16.47
C LEU A 36 -11.78 -11.37 16.50
N ASP A 37 -12.24 -12.54 16.94
CA ASP A 37 -11.43 -13.77 16.97
C ASP A 37 -11.10 -14.31 15.57
N ASP A 38 -11.84 -13.90 14.54
CA ASP A 38 -11.53 -14.23 13.14
C ASP A 38 -10.38 -13.36 12.57
N GLN A 39 -9.93 -12.35 13.32
CA GLN A 39 -8.79 -11.51 12.91
C GLN A 39 -7.47 -12.26 13.10
N LEU A 40 -6.42 -11.81 12.42
CA LEU A 40 -5.13 -12.49 12.43
C LEU A 40 -4.45 -12.47 13.81
N TRP A 41 -4.68 -11.40 14.56
CA TRP A 41 -4.20 -11.22 15.92
C TRP A 41 -4.98 -10.09 16.61
N HIS A 42 -5.15 -10.16 17.92
CA HIS A 42 -5.72 -9.08 18.72
C HIS A 42 -5.08 -9.02 20.12
N LEU A 43 -5.16 -7.86 20.76
CA LEU A 43 -4.65 -7.56 22.09
C LEU A 43 -5.59 -6.55 22.77
N TRP A 44 -6.23 -6.99 23.84
CA TRP A 44 -7.07 -6.11 24.65
C TRP A 44 -6.23 -5.27 25.60
N PHE A 45 -6.59 -4.00 25.78
CA PHE A 45 -5.91 -3.14 26.76
C PHE A 45 -6.09 -3.61 28.21
N ARG A 46 -7.20 -4.30 28.50
CA ARG A 46 -7.46 -4.91 29.81
C ARG A 46 -6.57 -6.11 30.13
N ASP A 47 -6.03 -6.78 29.10
CA ASP A 47 -5.21 -7.99 29.26
C ASP A 47 -3.70 -7.68 29.24
N LEU A 48 -3.33 -6.40 29.07
CA LEU A 48 -1.95 -5.95 29.08
C LEU A 48 -1.33 -6.13 30.49
N PRO A 49 -0.15 -6.75 30.62
CA PRO A 49 0.46 -6.98 31.93
C PRO A 49 0.92 -5.68 32.58
N GLU A 50 0.78 -5.61 33.91
CA GLU A 50 1.26 -4.50 34.72
C GLU A 50 2.77 -4.65 34.96
N HIS A 51 3.58 -4.01 34.11
CA HIS A 51 5.04 -4.06 34.22
C HIS A 51 5.68 -2.74 33.74
N PRO A 52 6.77 -2.24 34.37
CA PRO A 52 7.40 -0.97 33.99
C PRO A 52 7.91 -0.88 32.54
N SER A 53 8.10 -2.04 31.89
CA SER A 53 8.48 -2.09 30.47
C SER A 53 7.33 -1.83 29.51
N ILE A 54 6.08 -1.76 29.99
CA ILE A 54 4.91 -1.43 29.18
C ILE A 54 4.39 -0.08 29.65
N ARG A 55 4.32 0.88 28.73
CA ARG A 55 3.72 2.19 28.98
C ARG A 55 2.54 2.37 28.05
N ARG A 56 1.40 2.77 28.62
CA ARG A 56 0.19 3.14 27.88
C ARG A 56 0.11 4.66 27.86
N ALA A 57 -0.41 5.25 26.80
CA ALA A 57 -0.72 6.68 26.84
C ALA A 57 -1.86 6.96 27.81
N GLU A 58 -1.72 8.05 28.55
CA GLU A 58 -2.80 8.66 29.31
C GLU A 58 -3.46 9.70 28.42
N PHE A 59 -4.73 9.49 28.09
CA PHE A 59 -5.53 10.45 27.33
C PHE A 59 -6.32 11.30 28.33
N ALA A 60 -6.03 12.60 28.37
CA ALA A 60 -6.93 13.55 29.02
C ALA A 60 -7.93 14.06 27.99
N ASP A 61 -9.20 14.20 28.40
CA ASP A 61 -10.14 15.00 27.64
C ASP A 61 -9.63 16.46 27.68
N SER A 62 -9.30 17.05 26.52
CA SER A 62 -8.89 18.45 26.48
C SER A 62 -10.02 19.32 27.07
N PRO A 63 -9.75 20.18 28.08
CA PRO A 63 -10.74 21.15 28.50
C PRO A 63 -11.02 22.08 27.31
N SER A 64 -12.31 22.29 27.02
CA SER A 64 -12.76 23.30 26.07
C SER A 64 -12.32 24.68 26.57
N ASP A 65 -11.24 25.23 26.01
CA ASP A 65 -10.82 26.60 26.32
C ASP A 65 -11.86 27.59 25.78
N PRO A 66 -12.35 28.56 26.59
CA PRO A 66 -13.36 29.54 26.15
C PRO A 66 -12.82 30.61 25.18
N ASP A 67 -11.50 30.75 25.03
CA ASP A 67 -10.86 31.81 24.26
C ASP A 67 -10.22 31.29 22.97
N GLY A 68 -11.05 31.19 21.91
CA GLY A 68 -10.78 31.80 20.60
C GLY A 68 -9.47 31.53 19.83
N ALA A 69 -8.62 30.56 20.19
CA ALA A 69 -7.49 30.13 19.39
C ALA A 69 -7.64 28.65 19.03
N ALA A 70 -8.10 28.40 17.79
CA ALA A 70 -8.20 27.06 17.24
C ALA A 70 -6.79 26.52 16.93
N GLU A 71 -6.25 25.71 17.85
CA GLU A 71 -5.17 24.75 17.55
C GLU A 71 -5.71 23.31 17.58
N ASP A 72 -5.16 22.50 16.68
CA ASP A 72 -5.64 21.20 16.23
C ASP A 72 -5.74 20.10 17.29
N ALA A 73 -6.83 19.32 17.20
CA ALA A 73 -7.06 17.96 17.75
C ALA A 73 -6.86 17.74 19.28
N PRO A 74 -7.47 16.69 19.87
CA PRO A 74 -7.09 16.26 21.22
C PRO A 74 -5.59 15.95 21.24
N ARG A 75 -4.81 16.70 22.04
CA ARG A 75 -3.36 16.53 22.18
C ARG A 75 -3.05 15.40 23.17
N VAL A 76 -2.23 14.44 22.75
CA VAL A 76 -1.55 13.51 23.66
C VAL A 76 -0.61 14.33 24.54
N LEU A 77 -0.73 14.20 25.87
CA LEU A 77 -0.14 15.13 26.83
C LEU A 77 1.39 15.01 27.00
N ASP A 78 2.01 13.93 26.52
CA ASP A 78 3.48 13.80 26.42
C ASP A 78 3.78 12.52 25.61
N ASP A 79 4.46 12.67 24.47
CA ASP A 79 4.81 11.67 23.44
C ASP A 79 3.62 11.08 22.62
N ASP A 80 3.66 11.21 21.28
CA ASP A 80 2.72 10.64 20.30
C ASP A 80 2.73 9.09 20.23
N PHE A 81 2.41 8.38 21.31
CA PHE A 81 2.29 6.92 21.32
C PHE A 81 0.99 6.45 21.96
N VAL A 82 0.50 5.29 21.52
CA VAL A 82 -0.63 4.57 22.12
C VAL A 82 -0.12 3.54 23.14
N LEU A 83 0.91 2.79 22.76
CA LEU A 83 1.53 1.76 23.59
C LEU A 83 3.03 1.67 23.29
N LYS A 84 3.87 1.73 24.33
CA LYS A 84 5.30 1.43 24.26
C LYS A 84 5.59 0.12 24.99
N VAL A 85 6.34 -0.78 24.35
CA VAL A 85 6.74 -2.08 24.91
C VAL A 85 8.25 -2.24 24.77
N ARG A 86 8.96 -2.09 25.88
CA ARG A 86 10.40 -2.29 25.96
C ARG A 86 10.72 -3.75 26.28
N ARG A 87 11.87 -4.25 25.81
CA ARG A 87 12.37 -5.57 26.19
C ARG A 87 12.59 -5.62 27.71
N PRO A 88 11.86 -6.47 28.46
CA PRO A 88 12.03 -6.58 29.91
C PRO A 88 13.33 -7.30 30.25
N LYS A 89 13.86 -7.03 31.45
CA LYS A 89 14.98 -7.79 32.02
C LYS A 89 14.41 -8.91 32.87
N LEU A 90 14.61 -10.15 32.44
CA LEU A 90 14.20 -11.34 33.19
C LEU A 90 15.23 -11.66 34.27
N ALA A 91 14.76 -11.96 35.47
CA ALA A 91 15.62 -12.37 36.59
C ALA A 91 15.69 -13.90 36.64
N PRO A 92 16.88 -14.51 36.77
CA PRO A 92 16.98 -15.96 36.95
C PRO A 92 16.31 -16.38 38.26
N CYS A 93 15.72 -17.58 38.27
CA CYS A 93 15.10 -18.15 39.47
C CYS A 93 16.14 -18.25 40.60
N PRO A 94 15.80 -17.87 41.84
CA PRO A 94 16.73 -17.99 42.97
C PRO A 94 17.12 -19.45 43.18
N SER A 95 18.42 -19.75 43.11
CA SER A 95 18.92 -21.11 43.23
C SER A 95 18.59 -21.69 44.62
N PRO A 96 18.08 -22.92 44.71
CA PRO A 96 17.80 -23.55 45.99
C PRO A 96 19.12 -23.82 46.75
N PRO A 97 19.11 -23.70 48.10
CA PRO A 97 20.20 -24.19 48.94
C PRO A 97 20.62 -25.63 48.58
N GLU A 98 21.92 -25.96 48.67
CA GLU A 98 22.44 -27.31 48.37
C GLU A 98 21.69 -28.42 49.11
N LEU A 99 21.26 -28.13 50.33
CA LEU A 99 20.44 -29.01 51.18
C LEU A 99 19.11 -29.43 50.56
N LEU A 100 18.57 -28.64 49.60
CA LEU A 100 17.27 -28.84 48.97
C LEU A 100 17.37 -29.30 47.51
N ALA A 101 18.52 -29.12 46.87
CA ALA A 101 18.71 -29.39 45.43
C ALA A 101 18.37 -30.85 45.04
N GLN A 102 18.67 -31.81 45.92
CA GLN A 102 18.40 -33.24 45.71
C GLN A 102 16.96 -33.68 46.05
N TRP A 103 16.17 -32.81 46.70
CA TRP A 103 14.81 -33.09 47.17
C TRP A 103 13.73 -32.41 46.35
N LEU A 104 14.08 -31.50 45.43
CA LEU A 104 13.13 -30.77 44.58
C LEU A 104 12.83 -31.55 43.29
N GLU A 105 11.54 -31.66 42.94
CA GLU A 105 11.12 -32.23 41.65
C GLU A 105 11.34 -31.23 40.50
N ARG A 106 11.53 -31.71 39.27
CA ARG A 106 11.72 -30.83 38.09
C ARG A 106 10.53 -29.88 37.89
N GLY A 107 10.81 -28.67 37.40
CA GLY A 107 9.80 -27.65 37.10
C GLY A 107 9.77 -26.47 38.09
N TRP A 108 10.52 -26.52 39.19
CA TRP A 108 10.58 -25.43 40.18
C TRP A 108 11.13 -24.10 39.62
N GLU A 109 11.81 -24.13 38.46
CA GLU A 109 12.37 -22.97 37.75
C GLU A 109 11.30 -22.10 37.05
N GLU A 110 10.08 -22.62 36.87
CA GLU A 110 8.99 -21.87 36.25
C GLU A 110 8.19 -21.06 37.29
N PRO A 111 7.95 -19.74 37.08
CA PRO A 111 7.20 -18.89 38.02
C PRO A 111 5.77 -19.38 38.28
N ALA A 112 5.15 -20.06 37.31
CA ALA A 112 3.79 -20.58 37.40
C ALA A 112 3.71 -21.98 38.01
N ALA A 113 4.83 -22.72 38.09
CA ALA A 113 4.83 -24.08 38.61
C ALA A 113 4.81 -24.11 40.14
N GLU A 114 4.11 -25.11 40.69
CA GLU A 114 4.11 -25.41 42.12
C GLU A 114 5.42 -26.09 42.53
N VAL A 115 5.96 -25.72 43.69
CA VAL A 115 7.14 -26.38 44.27
C VAL A 115 6.73 -27.73 44.85
N ARG A 116 7.12 -28.82 44.19
CA ARG A 116 6.96 -30.19 44.69
C ARG A 116 8.25 -30.70 45.29
N ILE A 117 8.11 -31.35 46.44
CA ILE A 117 9.22 -31.91 47.22
C ILE A 117 9.07 -33.41 47.20
N ARG A 118 10.18 -34.12 46.94
CA ARG A 118 10.26 -35.57 47.06
C ARG A 118 10.30 -35.93 48.54
N GLU A 119 9.36 -36.74 49.01
CA GLU A 119 9.22 -37.05 50.45
C GLU A 119 10.27 -38.05 50.99
N SER A 120 10.77 -38.94 50.13
CA SER A 120 11.77 -39.98 50.47
C SER A 120 12.97 -39.94 49.53
N GLY A 121 14.15 -40.13 50.11
CA GLY A 121 15.43 -40.11 49.41
C GLY A 121 16.42 -41.11 50.03
N HIS A 122 17.57 -41.23 49.39
CA HIS A 122 18.67 -42.06 49.84
C HIS A 122 19.83 -41.15 50.24
N GLU A 123 20.25 -41.21 51.50
CA GLU A 123 21.44 -40.50 51.99
C GLU A 123 22.51 -41.48 52.46
N LEU A 124 23.76 -41.06 52.41
CA LEU A 124 24.88 -41.84 52.92
C LEU A 124 25.06 -41.53 54.41
N ASP A 125 25.06 -42.55 55.26
CA ASP A 125 25.37 -42.38 56.68
C ASP A 125 26.85 -42.10 56.94
N ALA A 126 27.22 -41.90 58.21
CA ALA A 126 28.60 -41.65 58.64
C ALA A 126 29.58 -42.82 58.35
N GLN A 127 29.07 -44.00 57.97
CA GLN A 127 29.83 -45.18 57.55
C GLN A 127 29.77 -45.41 56.02
N GLY A 128 29.14 -44.51 55.25
CA GLY A 128 29.02 -44.60 53.80
C GLY A 128 27.96 -45.60 53.31
N GLN A 129 27.02 -46.02 54.16
CA GLN A 129 25.91 -46.89 53.77
C GLN A 129 24.70 -46.07 53.33
N THR A 130 23.99 -46.55 52.31
CA THR A 130 22.80 -45.87 51.78
C THR A 130 21.59 -46.15 52.68
N VAL A 131 21.14 -45.14 53.42
CA VAL A 131 19.99 -45.22 54.32
C VAL A 131 18.80 -44.47 53.72
N ALA A 132 17.59 -44.97 53.92
CA ALA A 132 16.38 -44.25 53.57
C ALA A 132 16.22 -43.04 54.51
N ALA A 133 16.26 -41.84 53.94
CA ALA A 133 16.07 -40.58 54.66
C ALA A 133 14.75 -39.94 54.20
N PHE A 134 14.01 -39.35 55.12
CA PHE A 134 12.83 -38.56 54.82
C PHE A 134 13.17 -37.07 54.88
N PHE A 135 12.48 -36.27 54.07
CA PHE A 135 12.68 -34.82 54.07
C PHE A 135 12.41 -34.18 55.44
N GLN A 136 11.53 -34.80 56.24
CA GLN A 136 11.11 -34.32 57.56
C GLN A 136 12.10 -34.63 58.68
N ASP A 137 13.11 -35.47 58.45
CA ASP A 137 14.05 -35.92 59.48
C ASP A 137 15.03 -34.81 59.93
N ASP A 138 15.23 -33.77 59.10
CA ASP A 138 16.13 -32.66 59.39
C ASP A 138 15.36 -31.32 59.50
N PRO A 139 15.26 -30.73 60.71
CA PRO A 139 14.59 -29.44 60.90
C PRO A 139 15.28 -28.28 60.15
N LYS A 140 16.56 -28.42 59.77
CA LYS A 140 17.25 -27.42 58.94
C LYS A 140 16.71 -27.39 57.51
N ARG A 141 16.27 -28.54 56.97
CA ARG A 141 15.66 -28.63 55.62
C ARG A 141 14.30 -27.95 55.59
N GLN A 142 13.49 -28.14 56.63
CA GLN A 142 12.20 -27.47 56.78
C GLN A 142 12.34 -25.93 56.84
N GLN A 143 13.29 -25.42 57.63
CA GLN A 143 13.53 -23.96 57.66
C GLN A 143 14.10 -23.43 56.35
N ALA A 144 14.97 -24.19 55.68
CA ALA A 144 15.55 -23.78 54.40
C ALA A 144 14.48 -23.69 53.30
N ILE A 145 13.54 -24.65 53.24
CA ILE A 145 12.50 -24.65 52.20
C ILE A 145 11.49 -23.52 52.43
N GLU A 146 11.13 -23.22 53.68
CA GLU A 146 10.24 -22.10 53.98
C GLU A 146 10.86 -20.76 53.56
N ARG A 147 12.13 -20.53 53.93
CA ARG A 147 12.86 -19.31 53.53
C ARG A 147 13.00 -19.18 52.03
N TRP A 148 13.35 -20.27 51.35
CA TRP A 148 13.49 -20.28 49.90
C TRP A 148 12.15 -20.13 49.18
N ARG A 149 11.06 -20.73 49.70
CA ARG A 149 9.69 -20.55 49.17
C ARG A 149 9.28 -19.08 49.19
N VAL A 150 9.52 -18.37 50.29
CA VAL A 150 9.22 -16.92 50.40
C VAL A 150 10.02 -16.12 49.37
N GLN A 151 11.31 -16.41 49.21
CA GLN A 151 12.15 -15.76 48.19
C GLN A 151 11.68 -16.06 46.75
N ARG A 152 11.34 -17.32 46.47
CA ARG A 152 10.82 -17.74 45.16
C ARG A 152 9.45 -17.13 44.88
N GLU A 153 8.55 -17.07 45.85
CA GLU A 153 7.23 -16.47 45.68
C GLU A 153 7.33 -14.97 45.39
N ALA A 154 8.23 -14.26 46.08
CA ALA A 154 8.53 -12.86 45.79
C ALA A 154 9.08 -12.70 44.37
N TRP A 155 10.07 -13.51 43.98
CA TRP A 155 10.59 -13.53 42.61
C TRP A 155 9.50 -13.86 41.57
N ALA A 156 8.69 -14.89 41.80
CA ALA A 156 7.67 -15.35 40.86
C ALA A 156 6.56 -14.32 40.67
N ARG A 157 6.21 -13.57 41.73
CA ARG A 157 5.25 -12.46 41.62
C ARG A 157 5.75 -11.36 40.70
N ASP A 158 7.03 -11.01 40.78
CA ASP A 158 7.62 -9.93 39.98
C ASP A 158 8.00 -10.41 38.55
N GLU A 159 8.40 -11.67 38.42
CA GLU A 159 8.81 -12.30 37.14
C GLU A 159 7.61 -12.67 36.25
N LYS A 160 6.44 -12.99 36.81
CA LYS A 160 5.23 -13.32 36.03
C LYS A 160 4.83 -12.19 35.06
N PRO A 161 4.64 -10.93 35.50
CA PRO A 161 4.40 -9.81 34.60
C PRO A 161 5.56 -9.55 33.64
N ALA A 162 6.82 -9.76 34.08
CA ALA A 162 7.99 -9.56 33.23
C ALA A 162 8.04 -10.56 32.06
N ARG A 163 7.70 -11.84 32.30
CA ARG A 163 7.60 -12.85 31.23
C ARG A 163 6.43 -12.60 30.30
N ALA A 164 5.26 -12.21 30.83
CA ALA A 164 4.13 -11.81 29.99
C ALA A 164 4.48 -10.59 29.10
N ALA A 165 5.24 -9.63 29.62
CA ALA A 165 5.76 -8.51 28.84
C ALA A 165 6.79 -8.96 27.77
N MET A 166 7.60 -9.98 28.06
CA MET A 166 8.53 -10.55 27.07
C MET A 166 7.77 -11.25 25.94
N GLU A 167 6.77 -12.06 26.26
CA GLU A 167 5.91 -12.73 25.27
C GLU A 167 5.23 -11.70 24.35
N LEU A 168 4.72 -10.61 24.93
CA LEU A 168 4.17 -9.50 24.14
C LEU A 168 5.23 -8.85 23.24
N PHE A 169 6.43 -8.60 23.75
CA PHE A 169 7.53 -8.03 22.97
C PHE A 169 7.92 -8.94 21.78
N GLU A 170 8.06 -10.25 22.02
CA GLU A 170 8.33 -11.24 20.96
C GLU A 170 7.20 -11.26 19.93
N LYS A 171 5.94 -11.19 20.38
CA LYS A 171 4.78 -11.13 19.48
C LYS A 171 4.76 -9.89 18.59
N LEU A 172 5.07 -8.72 19.15
CA LEU A 172 5.19 -7.48 18.36
C LEU A 172 6.32 -7.57 17.33
N TYR A 173 7.42 -8.25 17.67
CA TYR A 173 8.50 -8.52 16.74
C TYR A 173 8.04 -9.41 15.56
N GLU A 174 7.28 -10.48 15.83
CA GLU A 174 6.68 -11.32 14.79
C GLU A 174 5.74 -10.52 13.87
N ILE A 175 4.85 -9.71 14.47
CA ILE A 175 3.87 -8.87 13.75
C ILE A 175 4.60 -7.86 12.86
N ARG A 176 5.65 -7.21 13.36
CA ARG A 176 6.49 -6.32 12.55
C ARG A 176 7.04 -7.06 11.33
N GLY A 177 7.59 -8.26 11.51
CA GLY A 177 8.10 -9.07 10.41
C GLY A 177 7.02 -9.52 9.41
N GLN A 178 5.76 -9.64 9.83
CA GLN A 178 4.63 -9.88 8.92
C GLN A 178 4.25 -8.61 8.15
N ILE A 179 4.14 -7.46 8.83
CA ILE A 179 3.83 -6.16 8.21
C ILE A 179 4.93 -5.74 7.23
N GLU A 180 6.20 -5.96 7.52
CA GLU A 180 7.29 -5.65 6.59
C GLU A 180 7.24 -6.51 5.31
N ARG A 181 6.74 -7.74 5.39
CA ARG A 181 6.58 -8.66 4.23
C ARG A 181 5.31 -8.41 3.44
N GLU A 182 4.21 -8.10 4.12
CA GLU A 182 2.86 -8.02 3.56
C GLU A 182 2.15 -6.68 3.85
N GLY A 183 2.88 -5.58 4.01
CA GLY A 183 2.35 -4.28 4.46
C GLY A 183 1.33 -3.62 3.52
N GLU A 184 1.23 -4.11 2.28
CA GLU A 184 0.15 -3.72 1.36
C GLU A 184 -1.19 -4.38 1.70
N LYS A 185 -1.17 -5.53 2.38
CA LYS A 185 -2.34 -6.33 2.72
C LYS A 185 -2.70 -6.27 4.19
N LEU A 186 -1.74 -6.02 5.07
CA LEU A 186 -1.94 -6.03 6.52
C LEU A 186 -1.86 -4.62 7.07
N GLU A 187 -2.70 -4.33 8.04
CA GLU A 187 -2.61 -3.12 8.85
C GLU A 187 -2.94 -3.39 10.31
N LEU A 188 -2.31 -2.61 11.18
CA LEU A 188 -2.56 -2.60 12.61
C LEU A 188 -3.58 -1.50 12.93
N VAL A 189 -4.59 -1.82 13.74
CA VAL A 189 -5.70 -0.92 14.01
C VAL A 189 -6.05 -0.94 15.49
N LEU A 190 -6.33 0.23 16.04
CA LEU A 190 -6.97 0.43 17.33
C LEU A 190 -8.47 0.46 17.13
N GLY A 191 -9.18 -0.47 17.75
CA GLY A 191 -10.63 -0.54 17.76
C GLY A 191 -11.22 -0.13 19.11
N ASP A 192 -12.35 0.57 19.09
CA ASP A 192 -13.23 0.76 20.25
C ASP A 192 -14.71 0.66 19.84
N GLY A 193 -15.61 0.60 20.82
CA GLY A 193 -17.04 0.40 20.60
C GLY A 193 -17.33 -1.00 20.08
N ILE A 194 -17.11 -2.01 20.93
CA ILE A 194 -17.40 -3.41 20.62
C ILE A 194 -18.90 -3.58 20.44
N LEU A 195 -19.32 -3.81 19.20
CA LEU A 195 -20.69 -4.16 18.87
C LEU A 195 -20.89 -5.66 19.11
N ASN A 196 -21.74 -5.99 20.08
CA ASN A 196 -22.23 -7.34 20.34
C ASN A 196 -23.69 -7.46 19.89
N TRP A 197 -23.97 -8.34 18.93
CA TRP A 197 -25.32 -8.54 18.41
C TRP A 197 -25.53 -9.97 17.92
N GLN A 198 -26.46 -10.69 18.53
CA GLN A 198 -26.86 -12.02 18.06
C GLN A 198 -27.96 -11.90 17.00
N ARG A 199 -27.71 -12.39 15.77
CA ARG A 199 -28.68 -12.38 14.66
C ARG A 199 -28.82 -13.77 14.03
N ALA A 200 -29.91 -13.98 13.28
CA ALA A 200 -30.16 -15.24 12.55
C ALA A 200 -29.07 -15.55 11.50
N GLU A 201 -28.46 -14.51 10.93
CA GLU A 201 -27.39 -14.60 9.94
C GLU A 201 -26.00 -14.87 10.56
N GLY A 202 -25.89 -14.86 11.89
CA GLY A 202 -24.64 -14.99 12.64
C GLY A 202 -24.49 -13.93 13.72
N SER A 203 -23.69 -14.23 14.74
CA SER A 203 -23.33 -13.28 15.79
C SER A 203 -22.31 -12.26 15.28
N VAL A 204 -22.38 -11.05 15.83
CA VAL A 204 -21.40 -9.98 15.63
C VAL A 204 -20.77 -9.64 16.97
N PHE A 205 -19.45 -9.65 17.01
CA PHE A 205 -18.63 -9.24 18.15
C PHE A 205 -17.36 -8.59 17.60
N HIS A 206 -17.42 -7.29 17.33
CA HIS A 206 -16.33 -6.58 16.65
C HIS A 206 -16.32 -5.08 16.98
N PRO A 207 -15.15 -4.43 17.11
CA PRO A 207 -15.05 -2.98 17.23
C PRO A 207 -15.58 -2.26 15.99
N ILE A 208 -16.28 -1.14 16.19
CA ILE A 208 -16.87 -0.36 15.08
C ILE A 208 -16.15 0.95 14.81
N LEU A 209 -15.47 1.53 15.81
CA LEU A 209 -14.63 2.72 15.65
C LEU A 209 -13.17 2.29 15.53
N LEU A 210 -12.52 2.69 14.45
CA LEU A 210 -11.20 2.19 14.08
C LEU A 210 -10.24 3.34 13.80
N GLN A 211 -9.08 3.33 14.46
CA GLN A 211 -7.96 4.25 14.20
C GLN A 211 -6.77 3.44 13.70
N ARG A 212 -6.18 3.81 12.57
CA ARG A 212 -5.01 3.07 12.04
C ARG A 212 -3.79 3.36 12.92
N LEU A 213 -3.00 2.34 13.16
CA LEU A 213 -1.79 2.40 13.97
C LEU A 213 -0.56 2.06 13.13
N GLN A 214 0.58 2.57 13.56
CA GLN A 214 1.89 2.21 13.04
C GLN A 214 2.74 1.58 14.14
N LEU A 215 3.52 0.58 13.75
CA LEU A 215 4.40 -0.14 14.65
C LEU A 215 5.85 0.23 14.32
N GLU A 216 6.47 0.99 15.22
CA GLU A 216 7.85 1.44 15.11
C GLU A 216 8.74 0.66 16.08
N PHE A 217 10.01 0.49 15.72
CA PHE A 217 10.99 -0.21 16.55
C PHE A 217 12.29 0.56 16.59
N ASP A 218 12.74 0.90 17.80
CA ASP A 218 14.06 1.48 18.03
C ASP A 218 15.08 0.35 18.31
N PRO A 219 16.13 0.20 17.48
CA PRO A 219 17.17 -0.80 17.71
C PRO A 219 18.19 -0.39 18.79
N THR A 220 18.31 0.90 19.11
CA THR A 220 19.28 1.41 20.11
C THR A 220 18.81 1.11 21.52
N LEU A 221 17.53 1.31 21.78
CA LEU A 221 16.80 0.89 22.96
C LEU A 221 15.73 -0.08 22.47
N PRO A 222 15.89 -1.41 22.62
CA PRO A 222 14.98 -2.41 22.03
C PRO A 222 13.57 -2.24 22.61
N GLU A 223 12.79 -1.40 21.94
CA GLU A 223 11.50 -0.88 22.34
C GLU A 223 10.63 -0.74 21.09
N PHE A 224 9.41 -1.24 21.19
CA PHE A 224 8.37 -1.02 20.22
C PHE A 224 7.52 0.16 20.64
N SER A 225 7.25 1.06 19.70
CA SER A 225 6.31 2.16 19.86
C SER A 225 5.15 1.94 18.88
N ILE A 226 3.94 1.82 19.42
CA ILE A 226 2.72 1.84 18.64
C ILE A 226 2.23 3.28 18.63
N VAL A 227 2.21 3.90 17.46
CA VAL A 227 1.84 5.31 17.28
C VAL A 227 0.61 5.40 16.38
N GLU A 228 -0.17 6.47 16.52
CA GLU A 228 -1.31 6.68 15.63
C GLU A 228 -0.82 7.03 14.22
N ALA A 229 -1.37 6.34 13.23
CA ALA A 229 -1.20 6.80 11.86
C ALA A 229 -2.02 8.09 11.71
N ASP A 230 -1.48 9.07 11.00
CA ASP A 230 -2.26 10.24 10.65
C ASP A 230 -3.24 9.88 9.52
N SER A 231 -4.36 9.35 9.98
CA SER A 231 -5.55 8.95 9.26
C SER A 231 -6.75 9.25 10.16
N PRO A 232 -7.90 9.66 9.59
CA PRO A 232 -9.08 9.91 10.38
C PRO A 232 -9.64 8.61 10.96
N VAL A 233 -10.34 8.73 12.09
CA VAL A 233 -11.08 7.63 12.70
C VAL A 233 -12.16 7.15 11.72
N GLU A 234 -12.18 5.84 11.47
CA GLU A 234 -13.07 5.17 10.53
C GLU A 234 -14.20 4.46 11.28
N LEU A 235 -15.43 4.58 10.77
CA LEU A 235 -16.53 3.67 11.13
C LEU A 235 -16.43 2.41 10.26
N TYR A 236 -16.35 1.23 10.87
CA TYR A 236 -16.26 -0.05 10.17
C TYR A 236 -17.59 -0.46 9.51
N SER A 237 -17.91 0.24 8.43
CA SER A 237 -19.20 0.16 7.72
C SER A 237 -19.46 -1.20 7.08
N ALA A 238 -18.41 -1.98 6.82
CA ALA A 238 -18.50 -3.30 6.21
C ALA A 238 -19.35 -4.29 7.04
N LEU A 239 -19.38 -4.15 8.38
CA LEU A 239 -20.26 -4.97 9.23
C LEU A 239 -21.74 -4.80 8.86
N PHE A 240 -22.16 -3.55 8.66
CA PHE A 240 -23.56 -3.20 8.42
C PHE A 240 -24.02 -3.53 6.99
N GLN A 241 -23.10 -3.59 6.02
CA GLN A 241 -23.44 -4.01 4.64
C GLN A 241 -24.02 -5.44 4.62
N SER A 242 -23.61 -6.27 5.57
CA SER A 242 -24.09 -7.64 5.70
C SER A 242 -25.41 -7.77 6.47
N MET A 243 -26.01 -6.65 6.90
CA MET A 243 -27.22 -6.59 7.72
C MET A 243 -28.37 -5.90 6.96
N PRO A 244 -29.34 -6.65 6.40
CA PRO A 244 -30.40 -6.08 5.57
C PRO A 244 -31.35 -5.13 6.32
N ASP A 245 -31.51 -5.32 7.64
CA ASP A 245 -32.40 -4.48 8.47
C ASP A 245 -31.80 -3.11 8.80
N VAL A 246 -30.49 -2.93 8.62
CA VAL A 246 -29.81 -1.67 8.89
C VAL A 246 -29.88 -0.80 7.64
N ALA A 247 -30.67 0.27 7.71
CA ALA A 247 -30.78 1.19 6.59
C ALA A 247 -29.42 1.85 6.27
N GLY A 248 -28.95 1.74 5.03
CA GLY A 248 -27.67 2.34 4.60
C GLY A 248 -27.57 3.85 4.83
N ARG A 249 -28.72 4.57 4.85
CA ARG A 249 -28.79 5.99 5.21
C ARG A 249 -28.34 6.27 6.66
N THR A 250 -28.65 5.36 7.58
CA THR A 250 -28.23 5.46 8.99
C THR A 250 -26.72 5.37 9.10
N VAL A 251 -26.10 4.40 8.41
CA VAL A 251 -24.64 4.22 8.38
C VAL A 251 -23.95 5.43 7.74
N ALA A 252 -24.50 5.97 6.65
CA ALA A 252 -23.97 7.18 6.01
C ALA A 252 -24.04 8.41 6.92
N LYS A 253 -25.15 8.58 7.66
CA LYS A 253 -25.31 9.66 8.63
C LYS A 253 -24.31 9.54 9.79
N ALA A 254 -24.16 8.34 10.35
CA ALA A 254 -23.20 8.07 11.41
C ALA A 254 -21.75 8.34 10.96
N ARG A 255 -21.40 7.98 9.72
CA ARG A 255 -20.09 8.32 9.14
C ARG A 255 -19.88 9.83 9.03
N GLN A 256 -20.88 10.56 8.56
CA GLN A 256 -20.79 12.02 8.44
C GLN A 256 -20.71 12.71 9.81
N GLU A 257 -21.39 12.16 10.81
CA GLU A 257 -21.29 12.61 12.21
C GLU A 257 -19.88 12.36 12.75
N LEU A 258 -19.28 11.20 12.46
CA LEU A 258 -17.90 10.87 12.82
C LEU A 258 -16.88 11.81 12.15
N GLU A 259 -17.04 12.09 10.85
CA GLU A 259 -16.16 13.00 10.09
C GLU A 259 -16.25 14.46 10.57
N ARG A 260 -17.36 14.87 11.21
CA ARG A 260 -17.56 16.21 11.77
C ARG A 260 -17.23 16.31 13.26
N GLY A 261 -17.35 15.21 13.99
CA GLY A 261 -17.11 15.12 15.42
C GLY A 261 -15.63 14.92 15.76
N ARG A 262 -15.26 15.16 17.02
CA ARG A 262 -13.92 14.91 17.57
C ARG A 262 -13.85 13.54 18.25
N CYS A 263 -14.39 12.51 17.60
CA CYS A 263 -14.43 11.18 18.19
C CYS A 263 -13.07 10.49 18.05
N HIS A 264 -12.51 9.99 19.15
CA HIS A 264 -11.28 9.21 19.17
C HIS A 264 -11.46 7.93 20.00
N PRO A 265 -11.00 6.74 19.56
CA PRO A 265 -11.19 5.49 20.32
C PRO A 265 -10.75 5.55 21.79
N MET A 266 -9.80 6.41 22.13
CA MET A 266 -9.34 6.60 23.52
C MET A 266 -9.92 7.82 24.24
N ALA A 267 -10.59 8.75 23.53
CA ALA A 267 -11.30 9.88 24.16
C ALA A 267 -12.56 9.40 24.88
N ARG A 268 -12.88 9.94 26.05
CA ARG A 268 -14.00 9.43 26.85
C ARG A 268 -15.34 10.03 26.44
N GLU A 269 -15.52 11.33 26.66
CA GLU A 269 -16.85 11.96 26.57
C GLU A 269 -17.45 11.95 25.16
N ASP A 270 -16.74 12.50 24.18
CA ASP A 270 -17.22 12.64 22.80
C ASP A 270 -17.52 11.28 22.14
N THR A 271 -16.63 10.31 22.34
CA THR A 271 -16.76 8.97 21.76
C THR A 271 -17.89 8.18 22.41
N SER A 272 -18.06 8.27 23.74
CA SER A 272 -19.20 7.62 24.42
C SER A 272 -20.54 8.23 23.97
N ALA A 273 -20.60 9.54 23.72
CA ALA A 273 -21.79 10.19 23.18
C ALA A 273 -22.12 9.69 21.76
N PHE A 274 -21.13 9.59 20.88
CA PHE A 274 -21.30 9.05 19.53
C PHE A 274 -21.78 7.59 19.55
N LEU A 275 -21.12 6.72 20.32
CA LEU A 275 -21.47 5.29 20.40
C LEU A 275 -22.89 5.08 20.96
N ARG A 276 -23.31 5.91 21.92
CA ARG A 276 -24.68 5.91 22.45
C ARG A 276 -25.71 6.38 21.42
N SER A 277 -25.39 7.40 20.62
CA SER A 277 -26.24 7.83 19.49
C SER A 277 -26.38 6.71 18.46
N LEU A 278 -25.27 6.03 18.13
CA LEU A 278 -25.24 4.96 17.15
C LEU A 278 -26.05 3.73 17.59
N SER A 279 -25.98 3.30 18.86
CA SER A 279 -26.75 2.15 19.33
C SER A 279 -28.26 2.34 19.16
N VAL A 280 -28.77 3.53 19.49
CA VAL A 280 -30.19 3.91 19.35
C VAL A 280 -30.61 4.03 17.88
N GLN A 281 -29.71 4.53 17.03
CA GLN A 281 -29.97 4.62 15.59
C GLN A 281 -30.03 3.24 14.90
N LEU A 282 -29.28 2.25 15.40
CA LEU A 282 -29.28 0.88 14.87
C LEU A 282 -30.53 0.09 15.28
N SER A 283 -31.05 0.31 16.49
CA SER A 283 -32.27 -0.33 16.99
C SER A 283 -32.90 0.49 18.11
N ALA A 284 -34.23 0.49 18.19
CA ALA A 284 -34.96 1.11 19.30
C ALA A 284 -34.62 0.49 20.67
N GLN A 285 -34.12 -0.75 20.69
CA GLN A 285 -33.67 -1.47 21.90
C GLN A 285 -32.14 -1.46 22.05
N GLY A 286 -31.43 -0.60 21.30
CA GLY A 286 -29.97 -0.54 21.37
C GLY A 286 -29.49 -0.07 22.74
N GLU A 287 -28.52 -0.79 23.32
CA GLU A 287 -27.92 -0.45 24.60
C GLU A 287 -26.46 0.01 24.41
N PHE A 288 -26.03 0.97 25.23
CA PHE A 288 -24.65 1.43 25.30
C PHE A 288 -24.10 1.26 26.72
N GLN A 289 -22.89 0.70 26.84
CA GLN A 289 -22.20 0.48 28.10
C GLN A 289 -20.82 1.15 28.10
N ASP A 290 -20.59 2.06 29.05
CA ASP A 290 -19.36 2.88 29.10
C ASP A 290 -18.12 2.09 29.53
N GLU A 291 -18.27 1.06 30.38
CA GLU A 291 -17.15 0.21 30.81
C GLU A 291 -17.56 -1.26 30.92
N GLY A 292 -16.65 -2.14 30.47
CA GLY A 292 -16.71 -3.58 30.67
C GLY A 292 -16.89 -4.40 29.37
N PRO A 293 -16.65 -5.72 29.43
CA PRO A 293 -16.92 -6.60 28.31
C PRO A 293 -18.41 -6.55 27.97
N ALA A 294 -18.73 -6.48 26.69
CA ALA A 294 -20.12 -6.48 26.23
C ALA A 294 -20.84 -7.70 26.82
N ARG A 295 -21.95 -7.47 27.53
CA ARG A 295 -22.78 -8.54 28.10
C ARG A 295 -23.15 -9.54 27.00
N SER A 296 -23.22 -10.82 27.36
CA SER A 296 -23.47 -11.92 26.42
C SER A 296 -24.75 -11.72 25.61
N GLY A 297 -24.59 -11.39 24.33
CA GLY A 297 -25.47 -11.71 23.20
C GLY A 297 -26.98 -11.57 23.43
N GLY A 298 -27.49 -10.35 23.38
CA GLY A 298 -28.93 -10.10 23.24
C GLY A 298 -29.40 -10.16 21.79
N SER A 299 -30.72 -10.28 21.59
CA SER A 299 -31.37 -10.13 20.27
C SER A 299 -31.29 -8.70 19.71
N TYR A 300 -30.82 -7.75 20.52
CA TYR A 300 -30.66 -6.33 20.21
C TYR A 300 -29.18 -5.92 20.26
N PRO A 301 -28.78 -4.85 19.56
CA PRO A 301 -27.38 -4.42 19.50
C PRO A 301 -26.95 -3.81 20.84
N VAL A 302 -25.85 -4.30 21.38
CA VAL A 302 -25.19 -3.74 22.56
C VAL A 302 -23.81 -3.25 22.15
N ILE A 303 -23.51 -1.97 22.40
CA ILE A 303 -22.20 -1.38 22.14
C ILE A 303 -21.52 -1.13 23.48
N SER A 304 -20.34 -1.72 23.70
CA SER A 304 -19.54 -1.45 24.91
C SER A 304 -18.16 -0.89 24.58
N ARG A 305 -17.60 -0.09 25.47
CA ARG A 305 -16.23 0.40 25.30
C ARG A 305 -15.23 -0.58 25.89
N SER A 306 -14.27 -0.94 25.06
CA SER A 306 -13.21 -1.88 25.41
C SER A 306 -12.15 -1.80 24.32
N PRO A 307 -11.19 -0.86 24.43
CA PRO A 307 -10.15 -0.66 23.43
C PRO A 307 -9.36 -1.95 23.16
N VAL A 308 -9.10 -2.21 21.88
CA VAL A 308 -8.41 -3.40 21.40
C VAL A 308 -7.50 -3.05 20.23
N ILE A 309 -6.28 -3.55 20.24
CA ILE A 309 -5.38 -3.49 19.08
C ILE A 309 -5.53 -4.79 18.33
N PHE A 310 -5.68 -4.76 17.01
CA PHE A 310 -5.76 -5.97 16.22
C PHE A 310 -5.14 -5.80 14.83
N LEU A 311 -4.69 -6.94 14.28
CA LEU A 311 -4.12 -7.03 12.95
C LEU A 311 -5.19 -7.52 11.98
N ARG A 312 -5.50 -6.71 10.97
CA ARG A 312 -6.51 -7.02 9.96
C ARG A 312 -5.94 -6.93 8.54
N GLN A 313 -6.69 -7.49 7.60
CA GLN A 313 -6.44 -7.23 6.18
C GLN A 313 -6.93 -5.82 5.81
N ARG A 314 -6.12 -5.07 5.06
CA ARG A 314 -6.45 -3.72 4.57
C ARG A 314 -7.68 -3.79 3.70
N ASN A 315 -8.71 -3.03 4.07
CA ASN A 315 -9.81 -2.73 3.18
C ASN A 315 -9.35 -1.66 2.20
N LEU A 316 -9.06 -2.07 0.96
CA LEU A 316 -8.60 -1.17 -0.12
C LEU A 316 -9.67 -0.15 -0.59
N GLY A 317 -10.74 0.05 0.19
CA GLY A 317 -11.80 1.00 -0.09
C GLY A 317 -12.65 0.65 -1.33
N TYR A 318 -12.46 -0.52 -1.93
CA TYR A 318 -13.14 -0.89 -3.18
C TYR A 318 -14.66 -0.79 -3.10
N ALA A 319 -15.26 -1.22 -1.98
CA ALA A 319 -16.71 -1.12 -1.80
C ALA A 319 -17.21 0.33 -1.90
N VAL A 320 -16.57 1.24 -1.17
CA VAL A 320 -16.92 2.68 -1.18
C VAL A 320 -16.67 3.29 -2.56
N ALA A 321 -15.53 2.99 -3.18
CA ALA A 321 -15.19 3.48 -4.52
C ALA A 321 -16.18 2.99 -5.59
N ILE A 322 -16.55 1.70 -5.57
CA ILE A 322 -17.52 1.12 -6.51
C ILE A 322 -18.90 1.76 -6.31
N GLN A 323 -19.34 1.92 -5.07
CA GLN A 323 -20.62 2.56 -4.75
C GLN A 323 -20.65 4.01 -5.23
N SER A 324 -19.59 4.78 -4.98
CA SER A 324 -19.46 6.15 -5.50
C SER A 324 -19.49 6.20 -7.02
N VAL A 325 -18.86 5.25 -7.71
CA VAL A 325 -18.93 5.16 -9.18
C VAL A 325 -20.35 4.84 -9.65
N ILE A 326 -21.09 3.94 -8.98
CA ILE A 326 -22.49 3.63 -9.31
C ILE A 326 -23.37 4.86 -9.15
N GLU A 327 -23.21 5.61 -8.05
CA GLU A 327 -23.93 6.87 -7.81
C GLU A 327 -23.60 7.91 -8.86
N ASN A 328 -22.32 8.12 -9.16
CA ASN A 328 -21.87 9.06 -10.19
C ASN A 328 -22.38 8.65 -11.58
N LEU A 329 -22.38 7.37 -11.94
CA LEU A 329 -22.90 6.91 -13.23
C LEU A 329 -24.39 7.20 -13.39
N SER A 330 -25.15 7.26 -12.30
CA SER A 330 -26.58 7.56 -12.34
C SER A 330 -26.89 9.02 -12.64
N THR A 331 -26.01 9.95 -12.22
CA THR A 331 -26.19 11.41 -12.34
C THR A 331 -25.30 12.06 -13.40
N ALA A 332 -24.21 11.40 -13.83
CA ALA A 332 -23.20 12.01 -14.69
C ALA A 332 -23.74 12.33 -16.09
N PRO A 333 -23.50 13.55 -16.61
CA PRO A 333 -23.99 13.98 -17.92
C PRO A 333 -23.29 13.25 -19.08
N GLN A 334 -22.04 12.81 -18.89
CA GLN A 334 -21.26 12.08 -19.91
C GLN A 334 -20.51 10.92 -19.26
N ILE A 335 -20.36 9.83 -20.02
CA ILE A 335 -19.62 8.63 -19.60
C ILE A 335 -18.29 8.60 -20.35
N PRO A 336 -17.16 8.34 -19.67
CA PRO A 336 -15.86 8.18 -20.33
C PRO A 336 -15.90 7.16 -21.47
N SER A 337 -15.35 7.51 -22.62
CA SER A 337 -15.32 6.64 -23.81
C SER A 337 -14.63 5.29 -23.54
N SER A 338 -13.64 5.27 -22.65
CA SER A 338 -12.97 4.04 -22.20
C SER A 338 -13.93 3.06 -21.53
N LEU A 339 -14.86 3.56 -20.69
CA LEU A 339 -15.88 2.72 -20.05
C LEU A 339 -16.92 2.23 -21.07
N LEU A 340 -17.30 3.08 -22.03
CA LEU A 340 -18.21 2.70 -23.12
C LEU A 340 -17.64 1.54 -23.94
N ARG A 341 -16.35 1.54 -24.23
CA ARG A 341 -15.71 0.42 -24.94
C ARG A 341 -15.68 -0.87 -24.13
N VAL A 342 -15.47 -0.78 -22.81
CA VAL A 342 -15.53 -1.97 -21.92
C VAL A 342 -16.92 -2.61 -21.96
N VAL A 343 -17.99 -1.83 -22.11
CA VAL A 343 -19.37 -2.34 -22.26
C VAL A 343 -19.77 -2.67 -23.71
N GLY A 344 -18.80 -2.64 -24.64
CA GLY A 344 -18.98 -2.98 -26.04
C GLY A 344 -19.71 -1.92 -26.87
N ILE A 345 -19.60 -0.64 -26.48
CA ILE A 345 -20.10 0.49 -27.26
C ILE A 345 -18.90 1.23 -27.84
N GLU A 346 -18.68 1.04 -29.13
CA GLU A 346 -17.69 1.81 -29.87
C GLU A 346 -18.20 3.23 -30.06
N SER A 347 -17.63 4.16 -29.30
CA SER A 347 -17.65 5.57 -29.69
C SER A 347 -16.84 5.68 -30.96
N GLN A 348 -17.45 6.16 -32.05
CA GLN A 348 -16.81 6.37 -33.34
C GLN A 348 -15.59 7.29 -33.15
N ILE A 349 -14.40 6.71 -32.97
CA ILE A 349 -13.19 7.45 -33.27
C ILE A 349 -13.07 7.42 -34.79
N THR A 350 -12.83 8.60 -35.34
CA THR A 350 -12.37 8.85 -36.70
C THR A 350 -11.49 7.69 -37.16
N THR A 351 -12.04 6.86 -38.05
CA THR A 351 -11.27 5.96 -38.89
C THR A 351 -10.36 6.84 -39.74
N VAL A 352 -9.20 7.22 -39.21
CA VAL A 352 -8.08 7.60 -40.06
C VAL A 352 -7.70 6.31 -40.76
N ALA A 353 -7.89 6.31 -42.08
CA ALA A 353 -7.79 5.15 -42.95
C ALA A 353 -6.59 4.27 -42.57
N GLU A 354 -6.81 2.95 -42.54
CA GLU A 354 -5.73 1.99 -42.62
C GLU A 354 -4.98 2.25 -43.93
N ASP A 355 -3.90 3.02 -43.85
CA ASP A 355 -3.02 3.27 -44.97
C ASP A 355 -2.34 1.94 -45.33
N SER A 356 -2.98 1.20 -46.22
CA SER A 356 -2.46 0.00 -46.88
C SER A 356 -1.46 0.35 -47.99
N GLY A 357 -0.82 1.53 -47.92
CA GLY A 357 0.10 2.05 -48.93
C GLY A 357 1.52 2.17 -48.39
N SER A 358 2.38 1.22 -48.76
CA SER A 358 3.86 1.33 -48.77
C SER A 358 4.47 2.29 -47.73
N THR A 359 4.51 1.89 -46.46
CA THR A 359 5.20 2.65 -45.41
C THR A 359 6.70 2.64 -45.70
N SER A 360 7.24 3.79 -46.11
CA SER A 360 8.68 4.00 -46.24
C SER A 360 9.34 3.77 -44.88
N TRP A 361 10.42 2.97 -44.84
CA TRP A 361 11.21 2.69 -43.63
C TRP A 361 11.71 3.97 -42.94
N ILE A 362 11.74 5.09 -43.66
CA ILE A 362 12.18 6.41 -43.20
C ILE A 362 11.09 7.10 -42.37
N ASP A 363 9.81 6.88 -42.69
CA ASP A 363 8.67 7.57 -42.05
C ASP A 363 8.24 6.88 -40.74
N ASP A 364 8.47 5.56 -40.66
CA ASP A 364 8.28 4.75 -39.46
C ASP A 364 9.29 5.05 -38.34
N CYS A 365 10.39 5.73 -38.66
CA CYS A 365 11.47 5.94 -37.70
C CYS A 365 11.16 6.99 -36.64
N GLN A 366 10.45 8.10 -36.94
CA GLN A 366 10.01 9.08 -35.93
C GLN A 366 8.86 9.97 -36.44
N PRO A 367 7.62 9.85 -35.92
CA PRO A 367 6.63 10.91 -36.07
C PRO A 367 7.08 12.13 -35.26
N LEU A 368 6.83 13.32 -35.80
CA LEU A 368 7.33 14.60 -35.26
C LEU A 368 6.82 14.97 -33.85
N ASP A 369 5.88 14.26 -33.23
CA ASP A 369 5.21 14.73 -32.01
C ASP A 369 5.40 13.85 -30.76
N VAL A 370 6.22 12.80 -30.82
CA VAL A 370 6.48 11.97 -29.64
C VAL A 370 7.65 12.54 -28.83
N LEU A 371 7.33 13.11 -27.66
CA LEU A 371 8.27 13.71 -26.72
C LEU A 371 8.64 12.74 -25.59
N PHE A 372 9.60 11.85 -25.85
CA PHE A 372 10.11 10.93 -24.83
C PHE A 372 11.23 11.53 -23.98
N SER A 373 11.30 11.12 -22.72
CA SER A 373 12.29 11.61 -21.76
C SER A 373 13.62 10.84 -21.80
N LYS A 374 13.67 9.70 -22.50
CA LYS A 374 14.83 8.82 -22.65
C LYS A 374 14.91 8.25 -24.07
N PRO A 375 16.08 7.69 -24.48
CA PRO A 375 16.21 6.98 -25.74
C PRO A 375 15.15 5.89 -25.88
N ALA A 376 14.56 5.80 -27.07
CA ALA A 376 13.49 4.86 -27.37
C ALA A 376 13.78 4.10 -28.66
N ASN A 377 13.24 2.88 -28.76
CA ASN A 377 13.27 2.11 -29.99
C ASN A 377 11.99 2.38 -30.83
N PRO A 378 11.97 1.98 -32.12
CA PRO A 378 10.80 2.20 -32.99
C PRO A 378 9.51 1.58 -32.45
N GLU A 379 9.60 0.43 -31.76
CA GLU A 379 8.42 -0.23 -31.17
C GLU A 379 7.80 0.59 -30.02
N GLN A 380 8.62 1.26 -29.20
CA GLN A 380 8.14 2.18 -28.16
C GLN A 380 7.44 3.41 -28.76
N VAL A 381 7.93 3.90 -29.90
CA VAL A 381 7.30 4.99 -30.64
C VAL A 381 5.92 4.57 -31.18
N LYS A 382 5.83 3.37 -31.77
CA LYS A 382 4.54 2.79 -32.22
C LYS A 382 3.52 2.65 -31.09
N ILE A 383 3.98 2.33 -29.87
CA ILE A 383 3.09 2.27 -28.69
C ILE A 383 2.46 3.64 -28.40
N ALA A 384 3.24 4.73 -28.43
CA ALA A 384 2.72 6.07 -28.23
C ALA A 384 1.70 6.46 -29.33
N GLN A 385 2.02 6.17 -30.59
CA GLN A 385 1.09 6.41 -31.72
C GLN A 385 -0.22 5.63 -31.56
N ARG A 386 -0.17 4.35 -31.18
CA ARG A 386 -1.37 3.54 -30.93
C ARG A 386 -2.19 4.09 -29.77
N LEU A 387 -1.52 4.53 -28.70
CA LEU A 387 -2.18 5.14 -27.55
C LEU A 387 -2.91 6.44 -27.95
N GLU A 388 -2.32 7.26 -28.81
CA GLU A 388 -2.93 8.50 -29.30
C GLU A 388 -4.11 8.24 -30.23
N ARG A 389 -3.96 7.30 -31.18
CA ARG A 389 -5.02 6.95 -32.15
C ARG A 389 -6.20 6.24 -31.51
N HIS A 390 -5.92 5.27 -30.65
CA HIS A 390 -6.96 4.40 -30.11
C HIS A 390 -7.33 4.76 -28.67
N GLY A 391 -6.56 5.54 -27.92
CA GLY A 391 -6.82 5.85 -26.51
C GLY A 391 -6.49 4.70 -25.54
N SER A 392 -6.05 3.54 -26.04
CA SER A 392 -5.55 2.43 -25.23
C SER A 392 -4.53 1.60 -26.01
N ALA A 393 -3.58 0.99 -25.30
CA ALA A 393 -2.58 0.10 -25.88
C ALA A 393 -2.24 -1.03 -24.91
N LEU A 394 -2.25 -2.28 -25.39
CA LEU A 394 -1.79 -3.45 -24.64
C LEU A 394 -0.33 -3.75 -25.01
N VAL A 395 0.56 -3.75 -24.02
CA VAL A 395 2.00 -3.98 -24.21
C VAL A 395 2.40 -5.30 -23.56
N GLN A 396 2.70 -6.31 -24.38
CA GLN A 396 3.21 -7.60 -23.94
C GLN A 396 4.68 -7.78 -24.34
N GLY A 397 5.45 -8.49 -23.52
CA GLY A 397 6.88 -8.72 -23.76
C GLY A 397 7.50 -9.63 -22.69
N PRO A 398 8.61 -10.32 -23.00
CA PRO A 398 9.39 -11.07 -22.01
C PRO A 398 9.91 -10.19 -20.84
N PRO A 399 10.32 -10.78 -19.71
CA PRO A 399 10.99 -10.02 -18.66
C PRO A 399 12.27 -9.38 -19.21
N GLY A 400 12.54 -8.13 -18.81
CA GLY A 400 13.75 -7.40 -19.23
C GLY A 400 13.64 -6.59 -20.52
N THR A 401 12.56 -6.69 -21.30
CA THR A 401 12.41 -5.96 -22.59
C THR A 401 12.02 -4.49 -22.45
N GLY A 402 12.41 -3.83 -21.36
CA GLY A 402 12.24 -2.38 -21.21
C GLY A 402 10.80 -1.89 -21.02
N LYS A 403 9.86 -2.71 -20.51
CA LYS A 403 8.47 -2.27 -20.25
C LYS A 403 8.39 -1.08 -19.29
N THR A 404 9.07 -1.16 -18.15
CA THR A 404 9.14 -0.05 -17.18
C THR A 404 9.78 1.20 -17.79
N HIS A 405 10.77 1.02 -18.67
CA HIS A 405 11.36 2.13 -19.43
C HIS A 405 10.32 2.76 -20.37
N THR A 406 9.55 1.94 -21.07
CA THR A 406 8.47 2.38 -21.97
C THR A 406 7.44 3.20 -21.20
N ILE A 407 7.03 2.75 -20.01
CA ILE A 407 6.10 3.50 -19.14
C ILE A 407 6.68 4.86 -18.76
N ALA A 408 7.96 4.93 -18.35
CA ALA A 408 8.61 6.20 -18.02
C ALA A 408 8.68 7.19 -19.21
N ASN A 409 8.89 6.67 -20.42
CA ASN A 409 8.85 7.46 -21.65
C ASN A 409 7.43 7.98 -21.94
N LEU A 410 6.41 7.14 -21.81
CA LEU A 410 5.01 7.54 -21.97
C LEU A 410 4.58 8.57 -20.93
N ILE A 411 5.02 8.46 -19.67
CA ILE A 411 4.78 9.49 -18.64
C ILE A 411 5.33 10.85 -19.10
N GLY A 412 6.58 10.88 -19.58
CA GLY A 412 7.18 12.11 -20.10
C GLY A 412 6.40 12.70 -21.27
N HIS A 413 5.96 11.86 -22.20
CA HIS A 413 5.18 12.28 -23.36
C HIS A 413 3.80 12.83 -22.99
N LEU A 414 3.06 12.15 -22.11
CA LEU A 414 1.73 12.60 -21.67
C LEU A 414 1.80 13.89 -20.84
N LEU A 415 2.82 14.02 -19.98
CA LEU A 415 3.07 15.26 -19.24
C LEU A 415 3.41 16.43 -20.17
N ALA A 416 4.20 16.20 -21.23
CA ALA A 416 4.50 17.22 -22.23
C ALA A 416 3.26 17.69 -23.01
N GLN A 417 2.19 16.88 -23.03
CA GLN A 417 0.88 17.26 -23.57
C GLN A 417 -0.03 17.96 -22.53
N GLY A 418 0.47 18.23 -21.32
CA GLY A 418 -0.29 18.84 -20.24
C GLY A 418 -1.28 17.89 -19.55
N LYS A 419 -1.17 16.58 -19.75
CA LYS A 419 -2.07 15.58 -19.14
C LYS A 419 -1.60 15.20 -17.74
N SER A 420 -2.55 14.95 -16.83
CA SER A 420 -2.27 14.26 -15.57
C SER A 420 -2.19 12.75 -15.77
N VAL A 421 -1.29 12.08 -15.07
CA VAL A 421 -1.03 10.64 -15.24
C VAL A 421 -1.14 9.94 -13.90
N LEU A 422 -2.09 9.00 -13.79
CA LEU A 422 -2.16 8.06 -12.69
C LEU A 422 -1.50 6.74 -13.10
N VAL A 423 -0.56 6.26 -12.28
CA VAL A 423 0.08 4.97 -12.49
C VAL A 423 -0.33 4.01 -11.39
N THR A 424 -0.80 2.82 -11.77
CA THR A 424 -1.20 1.77 -10.85
C THR A 424 -0.37 0.49 -11.10
N SER A 425 -0.17 -0.30 -10.06
CA SER A 425 0.56 -1.57 -10.09
C SER A 425 -0.01 -2.50 -9.03
N HIS A 426 0.20 -3.81 -9.21
CA HIS A 426 -0.14 -4.79 -8.17
C HIS A 426 0.80 -4.74 -6.96
N THR A 427 2.03 -4.24 -7.13
CA THR A 427 3.02 -4.12 -6.04
C THR A 427 3.64 -2.72 -6.01
N THR A 428 3.87 -2.20 -4.79
CA THR A 428 4.59 -0.95 -4.51
C THR A 428 6.03 -1.00 -5.00
N LYS A 429 6.70 -2.15 -4.88
CA LYS A 429 8.08 -2.35 -5.38
C LYS A 429 8.20 -1.98 -6.87
N ALA A 430 7.23 -2.36 -7.69
CA ALA A 430 7.25 -2.02 -9.11
C ALA A 430 7.07 -0.51 -9.37
N LEU A 431 6.29 0.18 -8.52
CA LEU A 431 6.14 1.64 -8.59
C LEU A 431 7.42 2.37 -8.17
N ARG A 432 8.11 1.88 -7.12
CA ARG A 432 9.43 2.41 -6.72
C ARG A 432 10.45 2.30 -7.85
N VAL A 433 10.54 1.11 -8.47
CA VAL A 433 11.41 0.88 -9.64
C VAL A 433 11.04 1.81 -10.80
N LEU A 434 9.74 2.02 -11.05
CA LEU A 434 9.29 2.94 -12.10
C LEU A 434 9.67 4.39 -11.79
N ARG A 435 9.50 4.86 -10.55
CA ARG A 435 9.93 6.21 -10.13
C ARG A 435 11.42 6.43 -10.38
N ASP A 436 12.25 5.42 -10.12
CA ASP A 436 13.68 5.47 -10.43
C ASP A 436 13.96 5.54 -11.94
N LYS A 437 13.08 4.98 -12.77
CA LYS A 437 13.15 5.13 -14.23
C LYS A 437 12.65 6.49 -14.72
N VAL A 438 11.86 7.25 -13.95
CA VAL A 438 11.51 8.62 -14.34
C VAL A 438 12.76 9.51 -14.28
N VAL A 439 12.90 10.45 -15.22
CA VAL A 439 14.05 11.38 -15.24
C VAL A 439 14.08 12.26 -13.98
N PRO A 440 15.25 12.57 -13.40
CA PRO A 440 15.36 13.30 -12.13
C PRO A 440 14.54 14.59 -12.06
N ARG A 441 14.46 15.32 -13.19
CA ARG A 441 13.67 16.57 -13.28
C ARG A 441 12.17 16.37 -13.09
N LEU A 442 11.62 15.20 -13.39
CA LEU A 442 10.18 14.90 -13.26
C LEU A 442 9.85 14.09 -12.00
N ARG A 443 10.85 13.49 -11.32
CA ARG A 443 10.63 12.68 -10.11
C ARG A 443 9.94 13.44 -8.97
N PRO A 444 10.20 14.73 -8.71
CA PRO A 444 9.47 15.47 -7.68
C PRO A 444 7.99 15.62 -7.99
N LEU A 445 7.57 15.47 -9.26
CA LEU A 445 6.16 15.50 -9.65
C LEU A 445 5.45 14.14 -9.43
N CYS A 446 6.20 13.08 -9.07
CA CYS A 446 5.64 11.75 -8.85
C CYS A 446 5.31 11.56 -7.36
N VAL A 447 4.03 11.68 -7.01
CA VAL A 447 3.51 11.40 -5.66
C VAL A 447 3.07 9.93 -5.57
N SER A 448 3.55 9.20 -4.56
CA SER A 448 3.16 7.82 -4.26
C SER A 448 2.17 7.81 -3.09
N LEU A 449 1.02 7.16 -3.26
CA LEU A 449 -0.05 7.10 -2.24
C LEU A 449 -0.10 5.75 -1.48
N LEU A 450 0.85 4.84 -1.72
CA LEU A 450 0.75 3.45 -1.26
C LEU A 450 1.76 3.04 -0.18
N ASP A 451 2.75 3.87 0.14
CA ASP A 451 3.72 3.58 1.21
C ASP A 451 3.08 3.86 2.59
N SER A 452 3.72 3.40 3.68
CA SER A 452 3.41 3.78 5.06
C SER A 452 3.15 5.29 5.15
N ASP A 453 2.13 5.70 5.91
CA ASP A 453 1.60 7.07 5.81
C ASP A 453 2.72 8.13 6.02
N ILE A 454 3.72 7.87 6.88
CA ILE A 454 4.87 8.76 7.13
C ILE A 454 5.80 8.91 5.91
N ASP A 455 6.21 7.81 5.27
CA ASP A 455 7.13 7.88 4.13
C ASP A 455 6.43 8.49 2.90
N SER A 456 5.14 8.16 2.71
CA SER A 456 4.30 8.79 1.69
C SER A 456 4.18 10.31 1.91
N ARG A 457 4.03 10.76 3.16
CA ARG A 457 3.93 12.18 3.53
C ARG A 457 5.23 12.93 3.33
N LYS A 458 6.36 12.42 3.83
CA LYS A 458 7.68 13.03 3.59
C LYS A 458 7.97 13.18 2.10
N GLN A 459 7.57 12.18 1.31
CA GLN A 459 7.66 12.27 -0.14
C GLN A 459 6.75 13.34 -0.73
N LEU A 460 5.50 13.45 -0.25
CA LEU A 460 4.54 14.46 -0.69
C LEU A 460 5.00 15.87 -0.32
N GLU A 461 5.43 16.11 0.92
CA GLU A 461 6.02 17.36 1.40
C GLU A 461 7.23 17.76 0.54
N SER A 462 8.20 16.85 0.39
CA SER A 462 9.37 17.10 -0.47
C SER A 462 8.99 17.40 -1.92
N SER A 463 7.97 16.73 -2.44
CA SER A 463 7.40 16.99 -3.77
C SER A 463 6.77 18.37 -3.86
N VAL A 464 5.97 18.78 -2.88
CA VAL A 464 5.33 20.09 -2.81
C VAL A 464 6.37 21.19 -2.67
N ASP A 465 7.34 21.05 -1.77
CA ASP A 465 8.44 22.00 -1.59
C ASP A 465 9.22 22.20 -2.88
N ALA A 466 9.52 21.11 -3.59
CA ALA A 466 10.18 21.18 -4.89
C ALA A 466 9.32 21.87 -5.96
N MET A 467 8.00 21.66 -5.95
CA MET A 467 7.08 22.34 -6.87
C MET A 467 6.98 23.84 -6.57
N VAL A 468 6.80 24.22 -5.30
CA VAL A 468 6.73 25.63 -4.86
C VAL A 468 8.03 26.35 -5.14
N SER A 469 9.18 25.71 -4.85
CA SER A 469 10.49 26.26 -5.16
C SER A 469 10.65 26.52 -6.66
N ARG A 470 10.23 25.59 -7.53
CA ARG A 470 10.23 25.79 -8.98
C ARG A 470 9.32 26.93 -9.42
N LEU A 471 8.07 26.93 -8.97
CA LEU A 471 7.09 27.96 -9.33
C LEU A 471 7.50 29.36 -8.86
N SER A 472 8.32 29.44 -7.82
CA SER A 472 8.84 30.70 -7.28
C SER A 472 10.11 31.19 -7.99
N LEU A 473 10.88 30.28 -8.60
CA LEU A 473 12.15 30.59 -9.28
C LEU A 473 12.02 30.71 -10.80
N GLU A 474 11.03 30.06 -11.40
CA GLU A 474 10.87 29.97 -12.85
C GLU A 474 9.68 30.82 -13.34
N ASP A 475 9.96 31.83 -14.17
CA ASP A 475 8.93 32.59 -14.87
C ASP A 475 8.32 31.75 -16.00
N ALA A 476 7.00 31.59 -16.00
CA ALA A 476 6.28 30.82 -17.03
C ALA A 476 6.63 31.26 -18.46
N GLN A 477 6.75 32.57 -18.69
CA GLN A 477 7.11 33.13 -19.99
C GLN A 477 8.52 32.73 -20.44
N GLN A 478 9.48 32.65 -19.52
CA GLN A 478 10.84 32.21 -19.84
C GLN A 478 10.86 30.72 -20.18
N LEU A 479 10.10 29.89 -19.48
CA LEU A 479 9.97 28.47 -19.77
C LEU A 479 9.32 28.21 -21.13
N GLU A 480 8.28 28.98 -21.50
CA GLU A 480 7.66 28.91 -22.82
C GLU A 480 8.65 29.29 -23.93
N GLN A 481 9.44 30.34 -23.72
CA GLN A 481 10.46 30.76 -24.68
C GLN A 481 11.56 29.69 -24.84
N GLN A 482 12.04 29.12 -23.74
CA GLN A 482 13.00 28.00 -23.79
C GLN A 482 12.42 26.77 -24.50
N ALA A 483 11.14 26.46 -24.27
CA ALA A 483 10.45 25.36 -24.94
C ALA A 483 10.38 25.61 -26.46
N ALA A 484 10.07 26.84 -26.88
CA ALA A 484 10.05 27.21 -28.29
C ALA A 484 11.43 27.10 -28.95
N ASP A 485 12.49 27.56 -28.29
CA ASP A 485 13.87 27.46 -28.78
C ASP A 485 14.32 26.01 -28.94
N LEU A 486 14.03 25.16 -27.93
CA LEU A 486 14.34 23.73 -27.99
C LEU A 486 13.53 23.02 -29.08
N GLN A 487 12.27 23.40 -29.28
CA GLN A 487 11.42 22.86 -30.32
C GLN A 487 11.96 23.20 -31.72
N SER A 488 12.41 24.45 -31.93
CA SER A 488 13.05 24.88 -33.17
C SER A 488 14.32 24.07 -33.46
N LYS A 489 15.20 23.97 -32.46
CA LYS A 489 16.45 23.18 -32.57
C LYS A 489 16.18 21.70 -32.84
N ARG A 490 15.15 21.13 -32.21
CA ARG A 490 14.73 19.76 -32.48
C ARG A 490 14.31 19.59 -33.94
N ASN A 491 13.48 20.50 -34.46
CA ASN A 491 13.01 20.43 -35.84
C ASN A 491 14.16 20.54 -36.85
N GLU A 492 15.15 21.41 -36.59
CA GLU A 492 16.37 21.51 -37.39
C GLU A 492 17.15 20.18 -37.41
N LEU A 493 17.40 19.60 -36.23
CA LEU A 493 18.12 18.32 -36.10
C LEU A 493 17.38 17.17 -36.79
N VAL A 494 16.05 17.14 -36.69
CA VAL A 494 15.21 16.14 -37.37
C VAL A 494 15.29 16.30 -38.90
N SER A 495 15.22 17.53 -39.42
CA SER A 495 15.38 17.79 -40.86
C SER A 495 16.73 17.31 -41.36
N ARG A 496 17.80 17.70 -40.66
CA ARG A 496 19.17 17.31 -41.01
C ARG A 496 19.37 15.80 -40.94
N HIS A 497 18.77 15.13 -39.96
CA HIS A 497 18.81 13.67 -39.88
C HIS A 497 18.13 13.01 -41.09
N ARG A 498 16.96 13.51 -41.50
CA ARG A 498 16.26 13.02 -42.69
C ARG A 498 17.06 13.24 -43.97
N GLU A 499 17.66 14.40 -44.14
CA GLU A 499 18.53 14.71 -45.28
C GLU A 499 19.72 13.75 -45.37
N LEU A 500 20.41 13.54 -44.25
CA LEU A 500 21.55 12.62 -44.19
C LEU A 500 21.13 11.16 -44.40
N ALA A 501 20.00 10.72 -43.83
CA ALA A 501 19.47 9.38 -44.03
C ALA A 501 19.06 9.15 -45.49
N GLY A 502 18.42 10.15 -46.12
CA GLY A 502 18.08 10.13 -47.54
C GLY A 502 19.32 10.10 -48.44
N ALA A 503 20.34 10.90 -48.12
CA ALA A 503 21.61 10.88 -48.83
C ALA A 503 22.32 9.52 -48.72
N LEU A 504 22.31 8.90 -47.54
CA LEU A 504 22.87 7.56 -47.32
C LEU A 504 22.10 6.51 -48.13
N LEU A 505 20.77 6.57 -48.12
CA LEU A 505 19.93 5.64 -48.88
C LEU A 505 20.12 5.81 -50.38
N ASN A 506 20.26 7.04 -50.88
CA ASN A 506 20.60 7.32 -52.27
C ASN A 506 21.98 6.79 -52.62
N ALA A 507 23.01 7.04 -51.80
CA ALA A 507 24.36 6.53 -52.04
C ALA A 507 24.40 4.99 -52.07
N ARG A 508 23.61 4.32 -51.21
CA ARG A 508 23.43 2.87 -51.26
C ARG A 508 22.66 2.41 -52.48
N ALA A 509 21.61 3.13 -52.86
CA ALA A 509 20.85 2.82 -54.06
C ALA A 509 21.71 2.95 -55.32
N ASP A 510 22.64 3.92 -55.36
CA ASP A 510 23.55 4.13 -56.50
C ASP A 510 24.51 2.95 -56.72
N GLU A 511 24.80 2.11 -55.70
CA GLU A 511 25.55 0.85 -55.88
C GLU A 511 24.77 -0.18 -56.73
N TYR A 512 23.44 -0.07 -56.78
CA TYR A 512 22.54 -1.02 -57.44
C TYR A 512 21.70 -0.41 -58.56
N ARG A 513 21.68 0.92 -58.70
CA ARG A 513 20.87 1.64 -59.68
C ARG A 513 21.43 1.42 -61.06
N ASP A 514 20.59 0.96 -61.98
CA ASP A 514 21.00 0.73 -63.36
C ASP A 514 21.43 2.03 -64.05
N ILE A 515 22.55 1.96 -64.75
CA ILE A 515 23.08 3.01 -65.61
C ILE A 515 22.41 2.85 -66.98
N ILE A 516 21.57 3.82 -67.36
CA ILE A 516 20.88 3.79 -68.65
C ILE A 516 21.73 4.51 -69.69
N LEU A 517 22.21 3.76 -70.69
CA LEU A 517 22.99 4.27 -71.82
C LEU A 517 22.34 3.85 -73.14
N ALA A 518 21.98 4.84 -73.97
CA ALA A 518 21.34 4.63 -75.27
C ALA A 518 20.07 3.73 -75.22
N GLY A 519 19.28 3.85 -74.15
CA GLY A 519 18.05 3.07 -73.95
C GLY A 519 18.27 1.65 -73.39
N MET A 520 19.51 1.26 -73.14
CA MET A 520 19.86 -0.02 -72.51
C MET A 520 20.24 0.21 -71.05
N ALA A 521 19.69 -0.61 -70.14
CA ALA A 521 19.99 -0.58 -68.71
C ALA A 521 21.17 -1.50 -68.40
N TYR A 522 22.17 -0.98 -67.70
CA TYR A 522 23.34 -1.74 -67.25
C TYR A 522 23.43 -1.69 -65.73
N THR A 523 23.54 -2.84 -65.08
CA THR A 523 23.90 -2.85 -63.65
C THR A 523 25.30 -2.25 -63.49
N PRO A 524 25.62 -1.57 -62.36
CA PRO A 524 26.96 -1.00 -62.15
C PRO A 524 28.09 -2.02 -62.31
N SER A 525 27.86 -3.29 -61.93
CA SER A 525 28.83 -4.38 -62.10
C SER A 525 29.02 -4.78 -63.55
N ASP A 526 27.95 -4.87 -64.34
CA ASP A 526 28.03 -5.20 -65.76
C ASP A 526 28.65 -4.05 -66.56
N ALA A 527 28.27 -2.81 -66.26
CA ALA A 527 28.90 -1.62 -66.83
C ALA A 527 30.41 -1.61 -66.55
N ALA A 528 30.83 -1.90 -65.31
CA ALA A 528 32.25 -2.01 -64.95
C ALA A 528 32.97 -3.14 -65.71
N ARG A 529 32.32 -4.29 -65.90
CA ARG A 529 32.89 -5.41 -66.69
C ARG A 529 33.05 -5.05 -68.16
N VAL A 530 32.07 -4.35 -68.75
CA VAL A 530 32.12 -3.84 -70.14
C VAL A 530 33.26 -2.85 -70.31
N VAL A 531 33.41 -1.89 -69.38
CA VAL A 531 34.52 -0.92 -69.40
C VAL A 531 35.88 -1.62 -69.24
N ALA A 532 35.99 -2.59 -68.33
CA ALA A 532 37.23 -3.35 -68.12
C ALA A 532 37.62 -4.20 -69.34
N ALA A 533 36.65 -4.85 -70.00
CA ALA A 533 36.87 -5.60 -71.23
C ALA A 533 37.23 -4.69 -72.42
N GLY A 534 36.74 -3.45 -72.42
CA GLY A 534 37.05 -2.44 -73.42
C GLY A 534 38.45 -1.82 -73.32
N ARG A 535 39.21 -2.10 -72.25
CA ARG A 535 40.55 -1.53 -72.03
C ARG A 535 41.53 -1.99 -73.12
N GLY A 536 42.16 -1.07 -73.83
CA GLY A 536 43.04 -1.32 -74.98
C GLY A 536 42.33 -1.45 -76.34
N VAL A 537 41.01 -1.61 -76.36
CA VAL A 537 40.19 -1.71 -77.59
C VAL A 537 39.36 -0.44 -77.82
N HIS A 538 38.89 0.18 -76.73
CA HIS A 538 37.99 1.31 -76.74
C HIS A 538 38.59 2.61 -76.19
N ASP A 539 39.93 2.70 -76.13
CA ASP A 539 40.69 3.84 -75.60
C ASP A 539 40.83 4.99 -76.63
N PHE A 540 39.80 5.24 -77.43
CA PHE A 540 39.84 6.20 -78.55
C PHE A 540 39.59 7.66 -78.16
N ILE A 541 39.25 7.95 -76.89
CA ILE A 541 39.08 9.32 -76.38
C ILE A 541 40.25 9.66 -75.45
N PRO A 542 41.28 10.40 -75.93
CA PRO A 542 42.41 10.81 -75.13
C PRO A 542 42.06 12.07 -74.34
N GLY A 543 41.64 11.91 -73.09
CA GLY A 543 41.47 13.05 -72.18
C GLY A 543 40.99 12.63 -70.80
N PRO A 544 41.38 13.33 -69.72
CA PRO A 544 40.85 13.05 -68.40
C PRO A 544 39.35 13.37 -68.40
N VAL A 545 38.52 12.34 -68.30
CA VAL A 545 37.08 12.49 -68.08
C VAL A 545 36.91 13.17 -66.72
N LYS A 546 36.37 14.38 -66.70
CA LYS A 546 35.99 15.03 -65.44
C LYS A 546 34.90 14.18 -64.79
N ARG A 547 35.10 13.83 -63.52
CA ARG A 547 34.04 13.22 -62.70
C ARG A 547 32.87 14.20 -62.65
N GLY A 548 31.73 13.81 -63.21
CA GLY A 548 30.46 14.51 -63.07
C GLY A 548 29.83 14.21 -61.72
#